data_AF-A0A9E7TI78-F1
#
_entry.id   AF-A0A9E7TI78-F1
#
_cell.length_a   1.000
_cell.length_b   1.000
_cell.length_c   1.000
_cell.angle_alpha   90.00
_cell.angle_beta   90.00
_cell.angle_gamma   90.00
#
_symmetry.space_group_name_H-M   'P 1'
#
loop_
_entity.id
_entity.type
_entity.pdbx_description
1 polymer ?
#
loop_
_entity_poly.entity_id
_entity_poly.type
_entity_poly.pdbx_seq_one_letter_code
_entity_poly.pdbx_strand_id
1 'polypeptide(L)' 'MSSKTVSLSEEAYGRLNKWKKTDDESYSSVILRLIPKVRTSEEFRKALDKIGSISDEDADIMARSVEED' A
#
# COMPACT_ATOMS: atom_id res chain seq x y z
N MET A 1 2.88 -2.91 19.61
CA MET A 1 2.59 -2.68 18.18
C MET A 1 3.63 -3.44 17.40
N SER A 2 3.25 -4.50 16.68
CA SER A 2 4.20 -5.21 15.81
C SER A 2 4.53 -4.32 14.62
N SER A 3 5.80 -4.01 14.41
CA SER A 3 6.26 -3.24 13.26
C SER A 3 6.72 -4.21 12.17
N LYS A 4 6.08 -4.15 11.00
CA LYS A 4 6.58 -4.82 9.79
C LYS A 4 7.39 -3.82 8.97
N THR A 5 8.57 -4.24 8.55
CA THR A 5 9.45 -3.45 7.67
C THR A 5 9.21 -3.92 6.25
N VAL A 6 9.03 -3.00 5.32
CA VAL A 6 8.79 -3.32 3.90
C VAL A 6 9.85 -2.64 3.06
N SER A 7 10.52 -3.41 2.22
CA SER A 7 11.47 -2.88 1.25
C SER A 7 10.72 -2.31 0.04
N LEU A 8 11.06 -1.09 -0.39
CA LEU A 8 10.47 -0.43 -1.55
C LEU A 8 11.52 -0.23 -2.63
N SER A 9 11.12 -0.31 -3.90
CA SER A 9 11.94 0.18 -4.99
C SER A 9 12.05 1.71 -4.93
N GLU A 10 13.11 2.27 -5.52
CA GLU A 10 13.30 3.72 -5.63
C GLU A 10 12.12 4.42 -6.31
N GLU A 11 11.55 3.78 -7.34
CA GLU A 11 10.37 4.30 -8.03
C GLU A 11 9.14 4.34 -7.11
N ALA A 12 8.90 3.25 -6.37
CA ALA A 12 7.79 3.18 -5.42
C ALA A 12 7.94 4.20 -4.29
N TYR A 13 9.16 4.37 -3.77
CA TYR A 13 9.49 5.41 -2.80
C TYR A 13 9.23 6.81 -3.36
N GLY A 14 9.68 7.10 -4.58
CA GLY A 14 9.44 8.38 -5.25
C GLY A 14 7.95 8.70 -5.43
N ARG A 15 7.14 7.70 -5.80
CA ARG A 15 5.67 7.84 -5.90
C ARG A 15 5.04 8.12 -4.54
N LEU A 16 5.44 7.38 -3.51
CA LEU A 16 4.93 7.54 -2.15
C LEU A 16 5.26 8.93 -1.58
N ASN A 17 6.46 9.43 -1.86
CA ASN A 17 6.90 10.75 -1.41
C ASN A 17 6.06 11.88 -2.02
N LYS A 18 5.65 11.76 -3.29
CA LYS A 18 4.77 12.73 -3.97
C LYS A 18 3.37 12.82 -3.38
N TRP A 19 2.94 11.80 -2.63
CA TRP A 19 1.63 11.79 -1.99
C TRP A 19 1.60 12.41 -0.59
N LYS A 20 2.77 12.77 -0.04
CA LYS A 20 2.84 13.55 1.20
C LYS A 20 2.21 14.93 0.98
N LYS A 21 1.45 15.39 1.96
CA LYS A 21 0.91 16.76 1.99
C LYS A 21 1.88 17.76 2.61
N THR A 22 2.76 17.27 3.50
CA THR A 22 3.77 18.04 4.21
C THR A 22 5.02 17.19 4.37
N ASP A 23 6.19 17.81 4.49
CA ASP A 23 7.46 17.08 4.62
C ASP A 23 7.50 16.21 5.89
N ASP A 24 6.86 16.68 6.96
CA ASP A 24 6.75 15.98 8.25
C ASP A 24 5.71 14.85 8.27
N GLU A 25 4.94 14.62 7.19
CA GLU A 25 3.96 13.53 7.16
C GLU A 25 4.68 12.17 7.13
N SER A 26 4.28 11.25 8.01
CA SER A 26 4.83 9.89 8.02
C SER A 26 4.26 9.07 6.86
N TYR A 27 5.06 8.15 6.31
CA TYR A 27 4.62 7.27 5.23
C TYR A 27 3.45 6.38 5.64
N SER A 28 3.43 5.89 6.88
CA SER A 28 2.29 5.13 7.41
C SER A 28 1.00 5.95 7.41
N SER A 29 1.07 7.25 7.71
CA SER A 29 -0.09 8.16 7.63
C SER A 29 -0.59 8.31 6.19
N VAL A 30 0.33 8.48 5.23
CA VAL A 30 -0.02 8.56 3.80
C VAL A 30 -0.74 7.29 3.35
N ILE A 31 -0.19 6.12 3.69
CA ILE A 31 -0.76 4.81 3.34
C ILE A 31 -2.18 4.66 3.92
N LEU A 32 -2.34 4.89 5.23
CA LEU A 32 -3.65 4.79 5.89
C LEU A 32 -4.69 5.79 5.38
N ARG A 33 -4.24 6.93 4.84
CA ARG A 33 -5.11 7.93 4.21
C ARG A 33 -5.57 7.52 2.81
N LEU A 34 -4.72 6.86 2.04
CA LEU A 34 -5.00 6.44 0.67
C LEU A 34 -5.74 5.10 0.62
N ILE A 35 -5.53 4.23 1.61
CA ILE A 35 -6.28 2.99 1.75
C ILE A 35 -7.77 3.31 1.92
N PRO A 36 -8.67 2.68 1.14
CA PRO A 36 -10.10 2.82 1.30
C PRO A 36 -10.53 2.55 2.76
N LYS A 37 -11.27 3.48 3.36
CA LYS A 37 -11.82 3.33 4.72
C LYS A 37 -13.06 2.43 4.70
N VAL A 38 -12.83 1.18 4.40
CA VAL A 38 -13.83 0.13 4.31
C VAL A 38 -13.82 -0.70 5.58
N ARG A 39 -14.99 -1.13 6.03
CA ARG A 39 -15.15 -1.83 7.31
C ARG A 39 -14.99 -3.34 7.16
N THR A 40 -15.12 -3.87 5.95
CA THR A 40 -15.07 -5.30 5.67
C THR A 40 -14.13 -5.63 4.51
N SER A 41 -13.59 -6.85 4.52
CA SER A 41 -12.71 -7.35 3.47
C SER A 41 -13.37 -7.36 2.08
N GLU A 42 -14.68 -7.57 2.02
CA GLU A 42 -15.46 -7.50 0.78
C GLU A 42 -15.59 -6.08 0.23
N GLU A 43 -15.80 -5.09 1.10
CA GLU A 43 -15.81 -3.68 0.72
C GLU A 43 -14.42 -3.23 0.24
N PHE A 44 -13.36 -3.74 0.88
CA PHE A 44 -11.98 -3.49 0.45
C PHE A 44 -11.71 -4.03 -0.94
N ARG A 45 -12.10 -5.27 -1.21
CA ARG A 45 -11.95 -5.90 -2.52
C ARG A 45 -12.71 -5.13 -3.60
N LYS A 46 -13.95 -4.72 -3.34
CA LYS A 46 -14.71 -3.85 -4.25
C LYS A 46 -14.09 -2.48 -4.48
N ALA A 47 -13.39 -1.94 -3.47
CA ALA A 47 -12.71 -0.66 -3.59
C ALA A 47 -11.40 -0.79 -4.39
N LEU A 48 -10.67 -1.90 -4.23
CA LEU A 48 -9.50 -2.23 -5.02
C LEU A 48 -9.86 -2.51 -6.49
N ASP A 49 -10.98 -3.20 -6.76
CA ASP A 49 -11.47 -3.45 -8.13
C ASP A 49 -11.68 -2.13 -8.91
N LYS A 50 -11.98 -1.02 -8.22
CA LYS A 50 -12.13 0.31 -8.83
C LYS A 50 -10.80 1.03 -9.12
N ILE A 51 -9.72 0.63 -8.45
CA ILE A 51 -8.39 1.21 -8.62
C ILE A 51 -7.67 0.62 -9.85
N GLY A 52 -8.28 -0.41 -10.47
CA GLY A 52 -7.73 -1.16 -11.59
C GLY A 52 -7.01 -2.41 -11.10
N SER A 53 -7.08 -3.49 -11.88
CA SER A 53 -6.42 -4.74 -11.54
C SER A 53 -4.91 -4.54 -11.53
N ILE A 54 -4.30 -4.75 -10.37
CA ILE A 54 -2.90 -5.10 -10.23
C ILE A 54 -2.62 -6.32 -11.11
N SER A 55 -1.50 -6.33 -11.85
CA SER A 55 -1.15 -7.48 -12.69
C SER A 55 -0.89 -8.70 -11.80
N ASP A 56 -1.11 -9.92 -12.31
CA ASP A 56 -0.85 -11.15 -11.55
C ASP A 56 0.60 -11.19 -11.04
N GLU A 57 1.52 -10.62 -11.80
CA GLU A 57 2.94 -10.54 -11.48
C GLU A 57 3.22 -9.57 -10.31
N ASP A 58 2.58 -8.40 -10.31
CA ASP A 58 2.65 -7.46 -9.19
C ASP A 58 1.99 -8.05 -7.92
N ALA A 59 0.90 -8.80 -8.08
CA ALA A 59 0.20 -9.46 -6.97
C ALA A 59 1.06 -10.55 -6.32
N ASP A 60 1.77 -11.34 -7.12
CA ASP A 60 2.73 -12.34 -6.66
C ASP A 60 3.90 -11.71 -5.90
N ILE A 61 4.42 -10.58 -6.37
CA ILE A 61 5.49 -9.84 -5.69
C ILE A 61 5.02 -9.34 -4.31
N MET A 62 3.81 -8.82 -4.22
CA MET A 62 3.23 -8.37 -2.94
C MET A 62 3.02 -9.54 -1.98
N ALA A 63 2.52 -10.68 -2.45
CA ALA A 63 2.28 -11.86 -1.61
C ALA A 63 3.58 -12.39 -1.00
N ARG A 64 4.63 -12.55 -1.81
CA ARG A 64 5.95 -13.00 -1.33
C ARG A 64 6.57 -12.04 -0.32
N SER A 65 6.38 -10.74 -0.51
CA SER A 65 6.90 -9.71 0.40
C SER A 65 6.24 -9.72 1.79
N VAL A 66 5.09 -10.38 1.95
CA VAL A 66 4.36 -10.49 3.23
C VAL A 66 4.64 -11.82 3.94
N GLU A 67 4.96 -12.88 3.18
CA GLU A 67 5.23 -14.24 3.70
C GLU A 67 6.67 -14.45 4.18
N GLU A 68 7.64 -13.61 3.78
CA GLU A 68 9.03 -13.70 4.27
C GLU A 68 9.27 -13.11 5.69
N ASP A 69 8.23 -13.03 6.52
CA ASP A 69 8.28 -12.63 7.94
C ASP A 69 7.73 -13.72 8.88
#